data_AF-A0A7X3U367-F1
#
_entry.id   AF-A0A7X3U367-F1
#
_cell.length_a   1.000
_cell.length_b   1.000
_cell.length_c   1.000
_cell.angle_alpha   90.00
_cell.angle_beta   90.00
_cell.angle_gamma   90.00
#
_symmetry.space_group_name_H-M   'P 1'
#
loop_
_entity.id
_entity.type
_entity.pdbx_description
1 polymer ?
#
loop_
_entity_poly.entity_id
_entity_poly.type
_entity_poly.pdbx_seq_one_letter_code
_entity_poly.pdbx_strand_id
1 'polypeptide(L)'
;MLILNADAYAHLVRPVLFSLPAETAQKVAENALRRPFVWKALRPGFQVRDRRLETSMCGVPLSNPIGLAAGFDKDCEMIPSLASLGFGYLTVGTVTAHPRPGNPKPRLFRNARESSLINAMGFPSKGLVPAARRLEVYRSSRGRVPVVVSISGVTTDEIVRCHRRLEALADVMEVNISSPNTAGLRLFHEPDALGEMLGAVNEVRHRPLVVKLPQYPAPATPTDEFAE
;
A
#
# COMPACT_ATOMS: atom_id res chain seq x y z
N MET A 1 26.75 12.06 -14.27
CA MET A 1 25.68 12.07 -13.26
C MET A 1 25.39 10.61 -12.95
N LEU A 2 25.83 10.09 -11.79
CA LEU A 2 25.60 8.71 -11.40
C LEU A 2 24.09 8.50 -11.34
N ILE A 3 23.51 7.98 -12.42
CA ILE A 3 22.20 7.37 -12.35
C ILE A 3 22.40 6.27 -11.31
N LEU A 4 21.58 6.21 -10.28
CA LEU A 4 21.44 5.02 -9.45
C LEU A 4 20.93 3.91 -10.37
N ASN A 5 21.82 3.36 -11.19
CA ASN A 5 21.56 2.17 -11.98
C ASN A 5 21.32 1.04 -10.97
N ALA A 6 20.52 0.05 -11.35
CA ALA A 6 20.17 -1.09 -10.51
C ALA A 6 21.41 -1.71 -9.83
N ASP A 7 22.55 -1.71 -10.53
CA ASP A 7 23.85 -2.18 -10.05
C ASP A 7 24.38 -1.39 -8.84
N ALA A 8 24.30 -0.06 -8.87
CA ALA A 8 24.76 0.77 -7.74
C ALA A 8 23.89 0.53 -6.49
N TYR A 9 22.58 0.37 -6.67
CA TYR A 9 21.70 -0.03 -5.58
C TYR A 9 22.06 -1.44 -5.08
N ALA A 10 22.21 -2.41 -5.96
CA ALA A 10 22.47 -3.81 -5.62
C ALA A 10 23.80 -4.02 -4.90
N HIS A 11 24.86 -3.30 -5.29
CA HIS A 11 26.22 -3.53 -4.77
C HIS A 11 26.64 -2.57 -3.66
N LEU A 12 26.03 -1.38 -3.55
CA LEU A 12 26.43 -0.38 -2.54
C LEU A 12 25.35 -0.17 -1.47
N VAL A 13 24.12 0.09 -1.90
CA VAL A 13 23.04 0.49 -0.96
C VAL A 13 22.42 -0.74 -0.29
N ARG A 14 22.09 -1.76 -1.08
CA ARG A 14 21.39 -2.97 -0.60
C ARG A 14 22.20 -3.71 0.48
N PRO A 15 23.52 -3.96 0.36
CA PRO A 15 24.27 -4.68 1.39
C PRO A 15 24.24 -3.95 2.74
N VAL A 16 24.35 -2.62 2.73
CA VAL A 16 24.26 -1.79 3.95
C VAL A 16 22.85 -1.83 4.55
N LEU A 17 21.80 -1.71 3.73
CA LEU A 17 20.43 -1.83 4.25
C LEU A 17 20.10 -3.25 4.76
N PHE A 18 20.75 -4.27 4.22
CA PHE A 18 20.52 -5.67 4.58
C PHE A 18 21.31 -6.11 5.81
N SER A 19 22.34 -5.37 6.23
CA SER A 19 23.02 -5.58 7.51
C SER A 19 22.24 -5.03 8.72
N LEU A 20 21.25 -4.14 8.50
CA LEU A 20 20.40 -3.59 9.55
C LEU A 20 19.19 -4.50 9.87
N PRO A 21 18.61 -4.43 11.08
CA PRO A 21 17.29 -5.00 11.34
C PRO A 21 16.26 -4.47 10.34
N ALA A 22 15.32 -5.30 9.90
CA ALA A 22 14.42 -4.97 8.77
C ALA A 22 13.62 -3.68 9.00
N GLU A 23 13.03 -3.50 10.18
CA GLU A 23 12.26 -2.28 10.48
C GLU A 23 13.16 -1.05 10.66
N THR A 24 14.44 -1.23 11.02
CA THR A 24 15.43 -0.15 11.04
C THR A 24 15.79 0.27 9.61
N ALA A 25 16.06 -0.70 8.72
CA ALA A 25 16.30 -0.43 7.31
C ALA A 25 15.11 0.29 6.65
N GLN A 26 13.89 -0.14 6.97
CA GLN A 26 12.67 0.54 6.53
C GLN A 26 12.64 2.00 7.00
N LYS A 27 12.89 2.29 8.28
CA LYS A 27 12.94 3.66 8.80
C LYS A 27 14.01 4.53 8.13
N VAL A 28 15.18 3.96 7.83
CA VAL A 28 16.25 4.66 7.09
C VAL A 28 15.75 5.04 5.70
N ALA A 29 15.14 4.10 4.97
CA ALA A 29 14.57 4.36 3.66
C ALA A 29 13.43 5.40 3.72
N GLU A 30 12.53 5.29 4.70
CA GLU A 30 11.44 6.25 4.90
C GLU A 30 11.96 7.66 5.15
N ASN A 31 12.98 7.82 6.00
CA ASN A 31 13.59 9.12 6.27
C ASN A 31 14.23 9.74 5.03
N ALA A 32 14.87 8.93 4.18
CA ALA A 32 15.38 9.40 2.90
C ALA A 32 14.23 9.81 1.95
N LEU A 33 13.18 9.00 1.88
CA LEU A 33 12.00 9.24 1.04
C LEU A 33 11.13 10.40 1.53
N ARG A 34 11.23 10.84 2.78
CA ARG A 34 10.58 12.08 3.24
C ARG A 34 11.24 13.36 2.69
N ARG A 35 12.30 13.27 1.88
CA ARG A 35 12.99 14.42 1.24
C ARG A 35 12.66 14.53 -0.26
N PRO A 36 11.50 15.08 -0.64
CA PRO A 36 11.01 15.03 -2.03
C PRO A 36 11.89 15.76 -3.04
N PHE A 37 12.64 16.78 -2.63
CA PHE A 37 13.53 17.51 -3.54
C PHE A 37 14.63 16.61 -4.13
N VAL A 38 15.18 15.68 -3.34
CA VAL A 38 16.22 14.74 -3.78
C VAL A 38 15.67 13.83 -4.87
N TRP A 39 14.51 13.23 -4.61
CA TRP A 39 13.90 12.25 -5.52
C TRP A 39 13.35 12.91 -6.78
N LYS A 40 12.84 14.14 -6.69
CA LYS A 40 12.46 14.92 -7.87
C LYS A 40 13.65 15.23 -8.77
N ALA A 41 14.81 15.54 -8.21
CA ALA A 41 16.03 15.77 -8.99
C ALA A 41 16.53 14.48 -9.68
N LEU A 42 16.33 13.31 -9.05
CA LEU A 42 16.69 12.02 -9.62
C LEU A 42 15.64 11.44 -10.57
N ARG A 43 14.43 12.02 -10.62
CA ARG A 43 13.29 11.54 -11.40
C ARG A 43 13.64 11.16 -12.85
N PRO A 44 14.42 11.94 -13.63
CA PRO A 44 14.74 11.57 -15.01
C PRO A 44 15.39 10.19 -15.17
N GLY A 45 16.13 9.73 -14.15
CA GLY A 45 16.78 8.41 -14.16
C GLY A 45 15.84 7.23 -13.90
N PHE A 46 14.60 7.48 -13.46
CA PHE A 46 13.63 6.44 -13.12
C PHE A 46 12.41 6.39 -14.05
N GLN A 47 12.28 7.32 -14.99
CA GLN A 47 11.10 7.39 -15.84
C GLN A 47 11.31 6.59 -17.13
N VAL A 48 10.48 5.58 -17.33
CA VAL A 48 10.31 4.91 -18.62
C VAL A 48 9.04 5.46 -19.27
N ARG A 49 9.16 5.99 -20.49
CA ARG A 49 8.02 6.49 -21.27
C ARG A 49 7.89 5.66 -22.54
N ASP A 50 6.90 4.80 -22.58
CA ASP A 50 6.60 3.96 -23.72
C ASP A 50 5.09 3.78 -23.83
N ARG A 51 4.50 4.13 -24.99
CA ARG A 51 3.06 4.02 -25.22
C ARG A 51 2.53 2.59 -25.05
N ARG A 52 3.37 1.58 -25.24
CA ARG A 52 3.01 0.16 -25.04
C ARG A 52 2.73 -0.19 -23.58
N LEU A 53 3.22 0.62 -22.63
CA LEU A 53 2.97 0.43 -21.21
C LEU A 53 1.72 1.18 -20.72
N GLU A 54 1.22 2.14 -21.49
CA GLU A 54 0.03 2.90 -21.12
C GLU A 54 -1.18 1.97 -20.95
N THR A 55 -1.89 2.11 -19.83
CA THR A 55 -3.03 1.26 -19.48
C THR A 55 -4.01 2.03 -18.59
N SER A 56 -5.01 1.36 -18.04
CA SER A 56 -5.91 1.95 -17.04
C SER A 56 -6.26 0.97 -15.92
N MET A 57 -6.59 1.51 -14.75
CA MET A 57 -7.13 0.77 -13.61
C MET A 57 -8.43 1.43 -13.17
N CYS A 58 -9.53 0.68 -13.26
CA CYS A 58 -10.88 1.19 -12.94
C CYS A 58 -11.22 2.50 -13.69
N GLY A 59 -10.80 2.62 -14.96
CA GLY A 59 -10.97 3.82 -15.78
C GLY A 59 -9.99 4.96 -15.50
N VAL A 60 -9.08 4.80 -14.53
CA VAL A 60 -8.02 5.77 -14.25
C VAL A 60 -6.83 5.49 -15.17
N PRO A 61 -6.40 6.44 -16.02
CA PRO A 61 -5.28 6.25 -16.93
C PRO A 61 -3.95 6.17 -16.16
N LEU A 62 -3.11 5.21 -16.55
CA LEU A 62 -1.80 4.94 -15.98
C LEU A 62 -0.72 5.04 -17.06
N SER A 63 0.43 5.62 -16.71
CA SER A 63 1.58 5.70 -17.62
C SER A 63 2.30 4.37 -17.83
N ASN A 64 2.14 3.44 -16.87
CA ASN A 64 2.64 2.07 -16.92
C ASN A 64 1.85 1.19 -15.93
N PRO A 65 1.88 -0.15 -16.04
CA PRO A 65 1.10 -1.04 -15.17
C PRO A 65 1.75 -1.30 -13.80
N ILE A 66 2.92 -0.72 -13.50
CA ILE A 66 3.68 -1.02 -12.29
C ILE A 66 3.28 -0.07 -11.16
N GLY A 67 2.62 -0.62 -10.15
CA GLY A 67 2.24 0.12 -8.95
C GLY A 67 3.05 -0.25 -7.71
N LEU A 68 3.11 0.67 -6.76
CA LEU A 68 3.60 0.38 -5.41
C LEU A 68 2.45 -0.11 -4.53
N ALA A 69 2.58 -1.28 -3.91
CA ALA A 69 1.55 -1.85 -3.04
C ALA A 69 1.41 -1.12 -1.69
N ALA A 70 0.23 -1.24 -1.08
CA ALA A 70 -0.06 -0.76 0.27
C ALA A 70 0.91 -1.34 1.31
N GLY A 71 1.11 -0.62 2.42
CA GLY A 71 1.92 -1.03 3.55
C GLY A 71 3.35 -0.46 3.53
N PHE A 72 3.81 0.07 2.40
CA PHE A 72 5.08 0.81 2.31
C PHE A 72 4.91 2.22 2.89
N ASP A 73 4.07 3.06 2.29
CA ASP A 73 3.74 4.41 2.80
C ASP A 73 2.42 4.41 3.59
N LYS A 74 2.47 3.89 4.81
CA LYS A 74 1.27 3.68 5.66
C LYS A 74 0.55 4.96 6.07
N ASP A 75 1.30 6.07 6.13
CA ASP A 75 0.84 7.34 6.66
C ASP A 75 0.81 8.46 5.61
N CYS A 76 0.98 8.12 4.32
CA CYS A 76 0.99 9.06 3.20
C CYS A 76 2.11 10.13 3.29
N GLU A 77 3.26 9.78 3.85
CA GLU A 77 4.35 10.71 4.15
C GLU A 77 5.37 10.88 3.02
N MET A 78 5.35 9.98 2.03
CA MET A 78 6.41 9.84 1.04
C MET A 78 5.91 9.94 -0.40
N ILE A 79 4.61 10.22 -0.60
CA ILE A 79 3.94 10.23 -1.91
C ILE A 79 4.74 11.00 -2.98
N PRO A 80 5.19 12.25 -2.75
CA PRO A 80 5.88 13.01 -3.82
C PRO A 80 7.21 12.38 -4.24
N SER A 81 7.91 11.73 -3.31
CA SER A 81 9.17 11.03 -3.58
C SER A 81 8.92 9.73 -4.32
N LEU A 82 7.95 8.93 -3.85
CA LEU A 82 7.57 7.67 -4.47
C LEU A 82 7.06 7.88 -5.91
N ALA A 83 6.28 8.94 -6.14
CA ALA A 83 5.82 9.32 -7.48
C ALA A 83 6.98 9.69 -8.43
N SER A 84 8.17 9.99 -7.90
CA SER A 84 9.36 10.29 -8.70
C SER A 84 10.15 9.04 -9.09
N LEU A 85 9.80 7.86 -8.56
CA LEU A 85 10.53 6.59 -8.77
C LEU A 85 10.03 5.76 -9.97
N GLY A 86 9.14 6.28 -10.81
CA GLY A 86 8.72 5.62 -12.06
C GLY A 86 7.45 4.79 -11.98
N PHE A 87 6.84 4.63 -10.80
CA PHE A 87 5.55 3.94 -10.66
C PHE A 87 4.44 4.61 -11.47
N GLY A 88 3.60 3.79 -12.11
CA GLY A 88 2.40 4.24 -12.81
C GLY A 88 1.26 4.62 -11.86
N TYR A 89 1.24 4.03 -10.65
CA TYR A 89 0.34 4.41 -9.55
C TYR A 89 0.94 4.07 -8.18
N LEU A 90 0.41 4.69 -7.13
CA LEU A 90 0.82 4.40 -5.75
C LEU A 90 -0.39 3.95 -4.92
N THR A 91 -0.26 2.84 -4.20
CA THR A 91 -1.21 2.46 -3.15
C THR A 91 -0.65 2.85 -1.78
N VAL A 92 -1.25 3.87 -1.16
CA VAL A 92 -0.84 4.39 0.16
C VAL A 92 -1.78 3.91 1.25
N GLY A 93 -1.34 3.98 2.51
CA GLY A 93 -2.02 3.32 3.62
C GLY A 93 -1.41 1.95 3.92
N THR A 94 -2.06 1.09 4.71
CA THR A 94 -3.49 1.14 5.07
C THR A 94 -3.79 2.11 6.21
N VAL A 95 -4.70 3.06 5.95
CA VAL A 95 -5.16 4.07 6.92
C VAL A 95 -6.28 3.50 7.78
N THR A 96 -6.25 3.81 9.07
CA THR A 96 -7.28 3.44 10.06
C THR A 96 -7.97 4.69 10.61
N ALA A 97 -9.20 4.55 11.10
CA ALA A 97 -9.97 5.66 11.65
C ALA A 97 -9.26 6.34 12.83
N HIS A 98 -8.63 5.55 13.68
CA HIS A 98 -7.88 5.98 14.85
C HIS A 98 -6.39 5.62 14.73
N PRO A 99 -5.48 6.37 15.39
CA PRO A 99 -4.08 5.99 15.47
C PRO A 99 -3.90 4.63 16.17
N ARG A 100 -3.00 3.79 15.64
CA ARG A 100 -2.67 2.49 16.21
C ARG A 100 -1.16 2.25 16.10
N PRO A 101 -0.48 1.83 17.17
CA PRO A 101 0.97 1.56 17.13
C PRO A 101 1.33 0.28 16.36
N GLY A 102 0.35 -0.59 16.09
CA GLY A 102 0.55 -1.95 15.59
C GLY A 102 1.02 -2.92 16.69
N ASN A 103 1.37 -4.14 16.30
CA ASN A 103 1.81 -5.19 17.24
C ASN A 103 3.20 -4.87 17.85
N PRO A 104 3.57 -5.46 19.01
CA PRO A 104 4.90 -5.30 19.59
C PRO A 104 6.04 -5.74 18.64
N LYS A 105 7.25 -5.24 18.88
CA LYS A 105 8.45 -5.61 18.10
C LYS A 105 9.18 -6.78 18.76
N PRO A 106 9.94 -7.59 17.99
CA PRO A 106 10.13 -7.55 16.53
C PRO A 106 8.96 -8.13 15.74
N ARG A 107 8.64 -7.53 14.60
CA ARG A 107 7.43 -7.83 13.80
C ARG A 107 7.64 -7.78 12.28
N LEU A 108 8.90 -7.73 11.84
CA LEU A 108 9.29 -7.73 10.44
C LEU A 108 10.64 -8.45 10.33
N PHE A 109 10.66 -9.51 9.53
CA PHE A 109 11.81 -10.37 9.32
C PHE A 109 12.03 -10.55 7.83
N ARG A 110 13.29 -10.66 7.40
CA ARG A 110 13.68 -10.86 6.00
C ARG A 110 14.39 -12.20 5.88
N ASN A 111 14.03 -12.98 4.87
CA ASN A 111 14.85 -14.08 4.36
C ASN A 111 15.46 -13.63 3.03
N ALA A 112 16.67 -13.08 3.10
CA ALA A 112 17.35 -12.52 1.94
C ALA A 112 17.70 -13.57 0.88
N ARG A 113 17.89 -14.84 1.28
CA ARG A 113 18.23 -15.95 0.37
C ARG A 113 17.06 -16.28 -0.56
N GLU A 114 15.84 -16.21 -0.03
CA GLU A 114 14.61 -16.49 -0.76
C GLU A 114 13.92 -15.23 -1.30
N SER A 115 14.56 -14.06 -1.16
CA SER A 115 13.95 -12.76 -1.49
C SER A 115 12.55 -12.57 -0.87
N SER A 116 12.36 -13.09 0.35
CA SER A 116 11.07 -13.11 1.04
C SER A 116 11.13 -12.36 2.37
N LEU A 117 9.97 -12.03 2.91
CA LEU A 117 9.83 -11.40 4.22
C LEU A 117 8.57 -11.91 4.91
N ILE A 118 8.58 -11.85 6.24
CA ILE A 118 7.40 -12.11 7.09
C ILE A 118 7.18 -10.86 7.92
N ASN A 119 5.92 -10.40 7.99
CA ASN A 119 5.56 -9.27 8.83
C ASN A 119 4.30 -9.58 9.65
N ALA A 120 4.32 -9.13 10.91
CA ALA A 120 3.23 -9.22 11.86
C ALA A 120 2.85 -7.81 12.36
N MET A 121 2.80 -6.81 11.47
CA MET A 121 2.76 -5.40 11.90
C MET A 121 1.42 -4.97 12.54
N GLY A 122 0.30 -5.55 12.13
CA GLY A 122 -1.02 -5.23 12.70
C GLY A 122 -1.51 -3.80 12.39
N PHE A 123 -1.36 -3.35 11.14
CA PHE A 123 -1.76 -2.00 10.67
C PHE A 123 -1.33 -0.82 11.57
N PRO A 124 -0.02 -0.60 11.77
CA PRO A 124 0.44 0.63 12.40
C PRO A 124 0.06 1.83 11.51
N SER A 125 -0.58 2.82 12.12
CA SER A 125 -1.16 3.97 11.43
C SER A 125 -1.23 5.17 12.38
N LYS A 126 -0.92 6.37 11.89
CA LYS A 126 -1.09 7.64 12.61
C LYS A 126 -2.54 8.14 12.58
N GLY A 127 -3.43 7.40 11.93
CA GLY A 127 -4.86 7.67 11.86
C GLY A 127 -5.27 8.53 10.67
N LEU A 128 -6.58 8.71 10.57
CA LEU A 128 -7.26 9.31 9.43
C LEU A 128 -6.88 10.78 9.17
N VAL A 129 -6.81 11.59 10.23
CA VAL A 129 -6.59 13.04 10.14
C VAL A 129 -5.24 13.41 9.49
N PRO A 130 -4.09 12.91 9.97
CA PRO A 130 -2.80 13.25 9.35
C PRO A 130 -2.67 12.69 7.93
N ALA A 131 -3.22 11.51 7.64
CA ALA A 131 -3.24 10.95 6.29
C ALA A 131 -4.02 11.84 5.32
N ALA A 132 -5.23 12.26 5.70
CA ALA A 132 -6.08 13.14 4.89
C ALA A 132 -5.39 14.47 4.55
N ARG A 133 -4.75 15.11 5.55
CA ARG A 133 -4.01 16.37 5.33
C ARG A 133 -2.90 16.23 4.29
N ARG A 134 -2.17 15.11 4.30
CA ARG A 134 -1.07 14.86 3.34
C ARG A 134 -1.61 14.55 1.95
N LEU A 135 -2.70 13.81 1.88
CA LEU A 135 -3.40 13.51 0.63
C LEU A 135 -3.98 14.78 -0.01
N GLU A 136 -4.53 15.72 0.77
CA GLU A 136 -5.00 17.03 0.27
C GLU A 136 -3.89 17.84 -0.42
N VAL A 137 -2.72 17.91 0.24
CA VAL A 137 -1.54 18.58 -0.33
C VAL A 137 -1.11 17.91 -1.63
N TYR A 138 -1.07 16.57 -1.65
CA TYR A 138 -0.68 15.85 -2.86
C TYR A 138 -1.72 15.94 -3.98
N ARG A 139 -3.02 15.92 -3.66
CA ARG A 139 -4.12 16.05 -4.63
C ARG A 139 -4.03 17.36 -5.41
N SER A 140 -3.58 18.42 -4.75
CA SER A 140 -3.37 19.75 -5.34
C SER A 140 -2.07 19.87 -6.15
N SER A 141 -1.24 18.82 -6.20
CA SER A 141 0.05 18.84 -6.90
C SER A 141 -0.12 18.63 -8.41
N ARG A 142 0.64 19.41 -9.21
CA ARG A 142 0.70 19.23 -10.67
C ARG A 142 1.50 17.99 -11.06
N GLY A 143 1.07 17.32 -12.14
CA GLY A 143 1.77 16.15 -12.69
C GLY A 143 1.83 14.97 -11.71
N ARG A 144 0.82 14.87 -10.83
CA ARG A 144 0.67 13.79 -9.85
C ARG A 144 0.51 12.44 -10.55
N VAL A 145 1.11 11.42 -9.97
CA VAL A 145 0.82 10.01 -10.28
C VAL A 145 -0.51 9.63 -9.60
N PRO A 146 -1.37 8.80 -10.24
CA PRO A 146 -2.58 8.27 -9.63
C PRO A 146 -2.35 7.59 -8.28
N VAL A 147 -3.28 7.79 -7.34
CA VAL A 147 -3.19 7.24 -5.98
C VAL A 147 -4.40 6.38 -5.64
N VAL A 148 -4.11 5.16 -5.21
CA VAL A 148 -5.05 4.28 -4.53
C VAL A 148 -4.90 4.49 -3.03
N VAL A 149 -5.99 4.75 -2.31
CA VAL A 149 -5.96 4.91 -0.86
C VAL A 149 -6.51 3.66 -0.21
N SER A 150 -5.63 2.91 0.46
CA SER A 150 -5.97 1.71 1.23
C SER A 150 -6.49 2.10 2.61
N ILE A 151 -7.69 1.62 2.96
CA ILE A 151 -8.33 1.81 4.26
C ILE A 151 -8.65 0.45 4.90
N SER A 152 -8.71 0.42 6.22
CA SER A 152 -9.17 -0.75 6.97
C SER A 152 -9.69 -0.34 8.35
N GLY A 153 -10.42 -1.25 8.98
CA GLY A 153 -11.05 -1.10 10.29
C GLY A 153 -11.45 -2.46 10.83
N VAL A 154 -11.75 -2.52 12.12
CA VAL A 154 -12.32 -3.73 12.76
C VAL A 154 -13.85 -3.70 12.80
N THR A 155 -14.46 -2.57 12.41
CA THR A 155 -15.90 -2.40 12.25
C THR A 155 -16.22 -1.74 10.91
N THR A 156 -17.43 -1.96 10.42
CA THR A 156 -17.96 -1.29 9.21
C THR A 156 -17.92 0.22 9.35
N ASP A 157 -18.29 0.77 10.51
CA ASP A 157 -18.29 2.21 10.77
C ASP A 157 -16.90 2.85 10.63
N GLU A 158 -15.85 2.17 11.10
CA GLU A 158 -14.48 2.64 10.93
C GLU A 158 -14.08 2.73 9.45
N ILE A 159 -14.47 1.73 8.65
CA ILE A 159 -14.20 1.67 7.22
C ILE A 159 -14.98 2.77 6.50
N VAL A 160 -16.29 2.90 6.75
CA VAL A 160 -17.15 3.95 6.18
C VAL A 160 -16.64 5.34 6.54
N ARG A 161 -16.21 5.55 7.79
CA ARG A 161 -15.62 6.82 8.24
C ARG A 161 -14.35 7.18 7.47
N CYS A 162 -13.45 6.21 7.28
CA CYS A 162 -12.24 6.42 6.48
C CYS A 162 -12.59 6.71 5.01
N HIS A 163 -13.53 5.95 4.45
CA HIS A 163 -13.99 6.10 3.08
C HIS A 163 -14.53 7.51 2.82
N ARG A 164 -15.54 7.94 3.60
CA ARG A 164 -16.16 9.27 3.50
C ARG A 164 -15.12 10.40 3.52
N ARG A 165 -14.08 10.26 4.34
CA ARG A 165 -13.06 11.31 4.51
C ARG A 165 -12.02 11.34 3.39
N LEU A 166 -11.68 10.19 2.81
CA LEU A 166 -10.53 10.05 1.91
C LEU A 166 -10.92 9.90 0.44
N GLU A 167 -12.16 9.52 0.13
CA GLU A 167 -12.57 9.20 -1.24
C GLU A 167 -12.32 10.36 -2.22
N ALA A 168 -12.65 11.60 -1.84
CA ALA A 168 -12.41 12.77 -2.68
C ALA A 168 -10.92 13.05 -2.95
N LEU A 169 -10.02 12.46 -2.15
CA LEU A 169 -8.56 12.63 -2.25
C LEU A 169 -7.89 11.49 -3.02
N ALA A 170 -8.61 10.38 -3.26
CA ALA A 170 -8.13 9.22 -3.97
C ALA A 170 -8.55 9.25 -5.45
N ASP A 171 -7.82 8.53 -6.30
CA ASP A 171 -8.31 8.16 -7.64
C ASP A 171 -9.08 6.83 -7.59
N VAL A 172 -8.66 5.92 -6.70
CA VAL A 172 -9.34 4.65 -6.40
C VAL A 172 -9.26 4.39 -4.90
N MET A 173 -10.33 3.88 -4.29
CA MET A 173 -10.32 3.41 -2.91
C MET A 173 -9.99 1.92 -2.85
N GLU A 174 -9.18 1.48 -1.89
CA GLU A 174 -8.97 0.06 -1.58
C GLU A 174 -9.49 -0.22 -0.17
N VAL A 175 -10.45 -1.15 -0.04
CA VAL A 175 -10.82 -1.72 1.27
C VAL A 175 -9.95 -2.94 1.52
N ASN A 176 -9.07 -2.86 2.52
CA ASN A 176 -8.13 -3.93 2.83
C ASN A 176 -8.63 -4.81 3.97
N ILE A 177 -9.02 -6.04 3.61
CA ILE A 177 -9.42 -7.10 4.54
C ILE A 177 -8.40 -8.25 4.60
N SER A 178 -7.23 -8.09 3.98
CA SER A 178 -6.25 -9.16 3.78
C SER A 178 -5.28 -9.39 4.94
N SER A 179 -5.23 -8.50 5.95
CA SER A 179 -4.20 -8.60 7.01
C SER A 179 -4.44 -9.82 7.90
N PRO A 180 -3.50 -10.79 7.96
CA PRO A 180 -3.59 -11.91 8.90
C PRO A 180 -3.25 -11.49 10.34
N ASN A 181 -2.80 -10.24 10.53
CA ASN A 181 -2.15 -9.75 11.74
C ASN A 181 -3.04 -8.86 12.62
N THR A 182 -4.31 -8.70 12.23
CA THR A 182 -5.26 -7.82 12.90
C THR A 182 -6.45 -8.65 13.38
N ALA A 183 -6.54 -8.85 14.70
CA ALA A 183 -7.71 -9.51 15.30
C ALA A 183 -8.99 -8.77 14.93
N GLY A 184 -10.04 -9.51 14.57
CA GLY A 184 -11.33 -8.97 14.13
C GLY A 184 -11.48 -8.76 12.62
N LEU A 185 -10.40 -8.68 11.85
CA LEU A 185 -10.52 -8.50 10.39
C LEU A 185 -11.07 -9.74 9.67
N ARG A 186 -10.89 -10.93 10.26
CA ARG A 186 -11.43 -12.19 9.75
C ARG A 186 -12.95 -12.21 9.67
N LEU A 187 -13.63 -11.34 10.42
CA LEU A 187 -15.08 -11.16 10.32
C LEU A 187 -15.50 -10.89 8.87
N PHE A 188 -14.76 -10.04 8.16
CA PHE A 188 -15.06 -9.69 6.77
C PHE A 188 -14.64 -10.76 5.75
N HIS A 189 -14.21 -11.93 6.20
CA HIS A 189 -13.99 -13.09 5.32
C HIS A 189 -15.28 -13.91 5.16
N GLU A 190 -16.24 -13.74 6.08
CA GLU A 190 -17.58 -14.30 5.95
C GLU A 190 -18.38 -13.53 4.88
N PRO A 191 -19.00 -14.20 3.90
CA PRO A 191 -19.70 -13.55 2.79
C PRO A 191 -20.77 -12.54 3.23
N ASP A 192 -21.56 -12.84 4.25
CA ASP A 192 -22.63 -11.96 4.72
C ASP A 192 -22.07 -10.68 5.35
N ALA A 193 -21.10 -10.82 6.25
CA ALA A 193 -20.45 -9.67 6.89
C ALA A 193 -19.67 -8.80 5.89
N LEU A 194 -19.05 -9.43 4.88
CA LEU A 194 -18.44 -8.71 3.77
C LEU A 194 -19.49 -7.95 2.94
N GLY A 195 -20.62 -8.61 2.63
CA GLY A 195 -21.74 -8.03 1.89
C GLY A 195 -22.33 -6.82 2.60
N GLU A 196 -22.61 -6.92 3.90
CA GLU A 196 -23.09 -5.81 4.73
C GLU A 196 -22.12 -4.63 4.73
N MET A 197 -20.83 -4.90 4.96
CA MET A 197 -19.79 -3.86 4.97
C MET A 197 -19.67 -3.16 3.61
N LEU A 198 -19.65 -3.91 2.51
CA LEU A 198 -19.60 -3.34 1.16
C LEU A 198 -20.88 -2.59 0.79
N GLY A 199 -22.04 -3.05 1.26
CA GLY A 199 -23.31 -2.34 1.14
C GLY A 199 -23.21 -0.94 1.77
N ALA A 200 -22.81 -0.87 3.03
CA ALA A 200 -22.65 0.39 3.75
C ALA A 200 -21.60 1.33 3.12
N VAL A 201 -20.50 0.80 2.56
CA VAL A 201 -19.52 1.61 1.84
C VAL A 201 -20.10 2.10 0.50
N ASN A 202 -20.85 1.27 -0.22
CA ASN A 202 -21.44 1.66 -1.52
C ASN A 202 -22.49 2.77 -1.38
N GLU A 203 -23.21 2.86 -0.26
CA GLU A 203 -24.16 3.97 0.02
C GLU A 203 -23.51 5.36 -0.04
N VAL A 204 -22.20 5.43 0.22
CA VAL A 204 -21.46 6.70 0.34
C VAL A 204 -20.38 6.85 -0.73
N ARG A 205 -20.31 5.91 -1.69
CA ARG A 205 -19.24 5.79 -2.67
C ARG A 205 -19.53 6.59 -3.94
N HIS A 206 -18.54 7.34 -4.39
CA HIS A 206 -18.55 8.12 -5.62
C HIS A 206 -17.31 7.91 -6.52
N ARG A 207 -16.32 7.15 -6.07
CA ARG A 207 -15.09 6.78 -6.79
C ARG A 207 -15.01 5.27 -7.00
N PRO A 208 -14.15 4.80 -7.91
CA PRO A 208 -13.88 3.37 -8.00
C PRO A 208 -13.36 2.80 -6.69
N LEU A 209 -13.81 1.59 -6.36
CA LEU A 209 -13.41 0.88 -5.16
C LEU A 209 -12.97 -0.54 -5.54
N VAL A 210 -11.87 -0.97 -4.94
CA VAL A 210 -11.36 -2.35 -5.02
C VAL A 210 -11.30 -2.95 -3.62
N VAL A 211 -11.40 -4.26 -3.52
CA VAL A 211 -11.27 -4.99 -2.26
C VAL A 211 -10.01 -5.83 -2.32
N LYS A 212 -9.13 -5.67 -1.32
CA LYS A 212 -7.92 -6.48 -1.19
C LYS A 212 -8.21 -7.68 -0.29
N LEU A 213 -8.36 -8.84 -0.93
CA LEU A 213 -8.65 -10.12 -0.31
C LEU A 213 -7.37 -10.78 0.23
N PRO A 214 -7.45 -11.60 1.30
CA PRO A 214 -6.35 -12.48 1.67
C PRO A 214 -6.09 -13.51 0.56
N GLN A 215 -4.93 -14.17 0.63
CA GLN A 215 -4.75 -15.40 -0.16
C GLN A 215 -5.72 -16.45 0.39
N TYR A 216 -6.71 -16.86 -0.41
CA TYR A 216 -7.46 -18.07 -0.10
C TYR A 216 -6.49 -19.24 -0.23
N PRO A 217 -6.45 -20.17 0.75
CA PRO A 217 -5.82 -21.45 0.48
C PRO A 217 -6.47 -22.04 -0.78
N ALA A 218 -5.68 -22.67 -1.64
CA ALA A 218 -6.25 -23.50 -2.69
C ALA A 218 -7.29 -24.42 -2.03
N PRO A 219 -8.48 -24.63 -2.65
CA PRO A 219 -9.39 -25.64 -2.14
C PRO A 219 -8.57 -26.91 -1.91
N ALA A 220 -8.74 -27.54 -0.75
CA ALA A 220 -8.09 -28.81 -0.49
C ALA A 220 -8.34 -29.68 -1.72
N THR A 221 -7.26 -30.17 -2.35
CA THR A 221 -7.41 -31.23 -3.33
C THR A 221 -8.20 -32.31 -2.60
N PRO A 222 -9.34 -32.80 -3.15
CA PRO A 222 -10.04 -33.92 -2.55
C PRO A 222 -9.01 -35.03 -2.40
N THR A 223 -8.55 -35.24 -1.17
CA THR A 223 -7.53 -36.22 -0.85
C THR A 223 -8.30 -37.50 -0.62
N ASP A 224 -8.27 -38.37 -1.62
CA ASP A 224 -8.50 -39.81 -1.54
C ASP A 224 -9.69 -40.28 -0.67
N GLU A 225 -10.90 -39.76 -0.92
CA GLU A 225 -12.15 -40.42 -0.49
C GLU A 225 -12.55 -41.61 -1.40
N PHE A 226 -11.70 -41.99 -2.36
CA PHE A 226 -11.90 -43.15 -3.24
C PHE A 226 -10.65 -44.03 -3.35
N ALA A 227 -10.01 -44.32 -2.23
CA ALA A 227 -9.16 -45.51 -2.12
C ALA A 227 -9.87 -46.53 -1.22
N GLU A 228 -10.67 -47.40 -1.87
CA GLU A 228 -11.07 -48.70 -1.31
C GLU A 228 -9.83 -49.57 -1.02
#